data_AF-A0A842KZV0-F1
#
_entry.id   AF-A0A842KZV0-F1
#
_cell.length_a   1.000
_cell.length_b   1.000
_cell.length_c   1.000
_cell.angle_alpha   90.00
_cell.angle_beta   90.00
_cell.angle_gamma   90.00
#
_symmetry.space_group_name_H-M   'P 1'
#
loop_
_entity.id
_entity.type
_entity.pdbx_description
1 polymer ?
#
loop_
_entity_poly.entity_id
_entity_poly.type
_entity_poly.pdbx_seq_one_letter_code
_entity_poly.pdbx_strand_id
1 'polypeptide(L)'
;MAKKYIVAEYTSGKDVIERLQEEMQKKIKGTEVIDFAFGTYTMPVTRRKYAVGIAVVNIPQEKKSFEDLSIEERRAILRKALELFGWNPKTLNISEIARLFNVSRDSIYNDIEQILKEKEAI
;
A
#
# COMPACT_ATOMS: atom_id res chain seq x y z
N MET A 1 1.05 4.58 3.90
CA MET A 1 0.67 3.37 4.68
C MET A 1 -0.24 2.54 3.80
N ALA A 2 0.05 1.25 3.61
CA ALA A 2 -0.79 0.37 2.80
C ALA A 2 -2.15 0.15 3.49
N LYS A 3 -3.25 0.25 2.74
CA LYS A 3 -4.60 0.13 3.29
C LYS A 3 -5.08 -1.31 3.10
N LYS A 4 -5.18 -2.04 4.22
CA LYS A 4 -5.78 -3.38 4.28
C LYS A 4 -7.29 -3.26 4.48
N TYR A 5 -8.07 -4.03 3.72
CA TYR A 5 -9.52 -4.16 3.93
C TYR A 5 -10.02 -5.54 3.49
N ILE A 6 -11.23 -5.87 3.92
CA ILE A 6 -11.89 -7.15 3.63
C ILE A 6 -12.94 -6.91 2.54
N VAL A 7 -12.93 -7.75 1.52
CA VAL A 7 -13.96 -7.85 0.49
C VAL A 7 -14.79 -9.10 0.79
N ALA A 8 -16.10 -8.97 0.90
CA ALA A 8 -17.00 -10.09 1.13
C ALA A 8 -18.19 -10.01 0.17
N GLU A 9 -18.38 -11.06 -0.64
CA GLU A 9 -19.45 -11.16 -1.63
C GLU A 9 -20.28 -12.43 -1.42
N TYR A 10 -21.54 -12.36 -1.85
CA TYR A 10 -22.41 -13.51 -1.86
C TYR A 10 -23.26 -13.54 -3.12
N THR A 11 -23.62 -14.74 -3.58
CA THR A 11 -24.52 -14.92 -4.71
C THR A 11 -25.38 -16.17 -4.55
N SER A 12 -26.48 -16.24 -5.30
CA SER A 12 -27.42 -17.35 -5.27
C SER A 12 -28.04 -17.63 -6.64
N GLY A 13 -28.43 -18.89 -6.90
CA GLY A 13 -29.07 -19.30 -8.15
C GLY A 13 -28.28 -20.37 -8.93
N LYS A 14 -28.27 -20.29 -10.27
CA LYS A 14 -27.46 -21.16 -11.15
C LYS A 14 -26.05 -20.61 -11.30
N ASP A 15 -25.05 -21.46 -11.47
CA ASP A 15 -23.66 -21.02 -11.73
C ASP A 15 -23.12 -20.02 -10.69
N VAL A 16 -23.44 -20.28 -9.42
CA VAL A 16 -23.13 -19.38 -8.30
C VAL A 16 -21.65 -19.18 -8.06
N ILE A 17 -20.80 -20.15 -8.40
CA ILE A 17 -19.37 -20.00 -8.21
C ILE A 17 -18.79 -19.02 -9.24
N GLU A 18 -19.16 -19.17 -10.51
CA GLU A 18 -18.67 -18.33 -11.59
C GLU A 18 -19.08 -16.86 -11.39
N ARG A 19 -20.36 -16.63 -11.06
CA ARG A 19 -20.85 -15.27 -10.75
C ARG A 19 -20.19 -14.67 -9.52
N LEU A 20 -19.89 -15.47 -8.49
CA LEU A 20 -19.17 -15.00 -7.31
C LEU A 20 -17.74 -14.61 -7.67
N GLN A 21 -17.06 -15.42 -8.48
CA GLN A 21 -15.69 -15.16 -8.92
C GLN A 21 -15.61 -13.88 -9.75
N GLU A 22 -16.53 -13.65 -10.68
CA GLU A 22 -16.59 -12.41 -11.47
C GLU A 22 -16.76 -11.16 -10.59
N GLU A 23 -17.69 -11.20 -9.64
CA GLU A 23 -17.94 -10.09 -8.72
C GLU A 23 -16.74 -9.82 -7.80
N MET A 24 -16.13 -10.88 -7.27
CA MET A 24 -14.90 -10.74 -6.49
C MET A 24 -13.75 -10.18 -7.33
N GLN A 25 -13.56 -10.67 -8.56
CA GLN A 25 -12.49 -10.21 -9.45
C GLN A 25 -12.60 -8.71 -9.75
N LYS A 26 -13.82 -8.19 -9.95
CA LYS A 26 -14.06 -6.74 -10.13
C LYS A 26 -13.59 -5.93 -8.92
N LYS A 27 -13.79 -6.44 -7.70
CA LYS A 27 -13.50 -5.72 -6.44
C LYS A 27 -12.05 -5.82 -5.97
N ILE A 28 -11.36 -6.90 -6.33
CA ILE A 28 -9.95 -7.13 -5.95
C ILE A 28 -8.96 -6.77 -7.06
N LYS A 29 -9.45 -6.30 -8.23
CA LYS A 29 -8.59 -5.88 -9.34
C LYS A 29 -7.64 -4.76 -8.90
N GLY A 30 -6.35 -4.94 -9.17
CA GLY A 30 -5.30 -3.97 -8.77
C GLY A 30 -4.93 -4.02 -7.29
N THR A 31 -5.38 -5.05 -6.56
CA THR A 31 -5.02 -5.29 -5.16
C THR A 31 -4.16 -6.56 -5.02
N GLU A 32 -3.35 -6.61 -3.98
CA GLU A 32 -2.63 -7.80 -3.55
C GLU A 32 -3.53 -8.61 -2.61
N VAL A 33 -3.84 -9.85 -2.99
CA VAL A 33 -4.64 -10.77 -2.16
C VAL A 33 -3.73 -11.41 -1.12
N ILE A 34 -4.04 -11.17 0.16
CA ILE A 34 -3.29 -11.73 1.30
C ILE A 34 -3.85 -13.11 1.67
N ASP A 35 -5.18 -13.21 1.70
CA ASP A 35 -5.89 -14.42 2.08
C ASP A 35 -7.27 -14.46 1.42
N PHE A 36 -7.81 -15.65 1.18
CA PHE A 36 -9.13 -15.82 0.60
C PHE A 36 -9.82 -17.12 1.05
N ALA A 37 -11.14 -17.08 1.15
CA ALA A 37 -11.98 -18.23 1.45
C ALA A 37 -13.25 -18.21 0.61
N PHE A 38 -13.66 -19.40 0.15
CA PHE A 38 -14.92 -19.62 -0.56
C PHE A 38 -15.73 -20.70 0.15
N GLY A 39 -17.02 -20.43 0.32
CA GLY A 39 -17.98 -21.38 0.86
C GLY A 39 -19.17 -21.50 -0.10
N THR A 40 -19.70 -22.72 -0.24
CA THR A 40 -20.97 -22.92 -0.92
C THR A 40 -21.93 -23.67 -0.03
N TYR A 41 -23.21 -23.34 -0.13
CA TYR A 41 -24.27 -23.99 0.61
C TYR A 41 -25.44 -24.26 -0.33
N THR A 42 -25.97 -25.48 -0.31
CA THR A 42 -27.15 -25.84 -1.08
C THR A 42 -28.31 -26.06 -0.12
N MET A 43 -29.38 -25.28 -0.26
CA MET A 43 -30.57 -25.48 0.58
C MET A 43 -31.20 -26.86 0.33
N PRO A 44 -31.46 -27.67 1.37
CA PRO A 44 -31.97 -29.03 1.22
C PRO A 44 -33.33 -29.10 0.50
N VAL A 45 -34.21 -28.14 0.79
CA VAL A 45 -35.61 -28.16 0.31
C VAL A 45 -35.72 -27.57 -1.09
N THR A 46 -35.19 -26.36 -1.29
CA THR A 46 -35.33 -25.63 -2.57
C THR A 46 -34.24 -26.00 -3.58
N ARG A 47 -33.23 -26.79 -3.17
CA ARG A 47 -31.99 -27.06 -3.92
C ARG A 47 -31.27 -25.80 -4.41
N ARG A 48 -31.59 -24.64 -3.83
CA ARG A 48 -31.00 -23.37 -4.22
C ARG A 48 -29.56 -23.34 -3.72
N LYS A 49 -28.62 -23.10 -4.63
CA LYS A 49 -27.21 -22.93 -4.30
C LYS A 49 -26.93 -21.49 -3.91
N TYR A 50 -26.08 -21.34 -2.92
CA TYR A 50 -25.53 -20.10 -2.40
C TYR A 50 -24.02 -20.24 -2.40
N ALA A 51 -23.33 -19.16 -2.74
CA ALA A 51 -21.88 -19.08 -2.64
C ALA A 51 -21.52 -17.79 -1.90
N VAL A 52 -20.54 -17.87 -1.03
CA VAL A 52 -19.96 -16.75 -0.28
C VAL A 52 -18.46 -16.77 -0.51
N GLY A 53 -17.89 -15.61 -0.75
CA GLY A 53 -16.47 -15.43 -0.95
C GLY A 53 -15.97 -14.28 -0.08
N ILE A 54 -14.85 -14.49 0.60
CA ILE A 54 -14.20 -13.48 1.42
C ILE A 54 -12.75 -13.40 0.97
N ALA A 55 -12.25 -12.19 0.74
CA ALA A 55 -10.84 -11.94 0.45
C ALA A 55 -10.32 -10.82 1.35
N VAL A 56 -9.13 -11.02 1.91
CA VAL A 56 -8.35 -9.98 2.57
C VAL A 56 -7.40 -9.41 1.55
N VAL A 57 -7.53 -8.12 1.27
CA VAL A 57 -6.75 -7.47 0.22
C VAL A 57 -5.96 -6.29 0.76
N ASN A 58 -4.82 -6.07 0.14
CA ASN A 58 -3.97 -4.92 0.31
C ASN A 58 -4.04 -4.11 -0.99
N ILE A 59 -4.44 -2.84 -0.94
CA ILE A 59 -4.16 -1.96 -2.08
C ILE A 59 -2.67 -1.60 -1.96
N PRO A 60 -1.79 -2.07 -2.87
CA PRO A 60 -0.53 -1.37 -3.05
C PRO A 60 -0.95 0.05 -3.44
N GLN A 61 -0.74 1.03 -2.55
CA GLN A 61 -0.73 2.40 -3.04
C GLN A 61 0.25 2.37 -4.18
N GLU A 62 -0.18 2.83 -5.37
CA GLU A 62 0.75 3.08 -6.47
C GLU A 62 2.00 3.65 -5.82
N LYS A 63 3.11 2.91 -5.91
CA LYS A 63 4.37 3.45 -5.44
C LYS A 63 4.54 4.66 -6.34
N LYS A 64 4.14 5.86 -5.87
CA LYS A 64 4.63 7.11 -6.44
C LYS A 64 6.11 6.83 -6.62
N SER A 65 6.60 6.92 -7.85
CA SER A 65 8.03 6.77 -8.07
C SER A 65 8.68 7.72 -7.07
N PHE A 66 9.78 7.31 -6.43
CA PHE A 66 10.47 8.23 -5.53
C PHE A 66 10.87 9.53 -6.26
N GLU A 67 10.91 9.47 -7.60
CA GLU A 67 11.08 10.55 -8.55
C GLU A 67 9.89 11.54 -8.60
N ASP A 68 8.67 11.10 -8.31
CA ASP A 68 7.43 11.91 -8.37
C ASP A 68 7.04 12.54 -7.03
N LEU A 69 7.89 12.39 -6.01
CA LEU A 69 7.60 12.90 -4.67
C LEU A 69 7.84 14.40 -4.58
N SER A 70 6.93 15.11 -3.91
CA SER A 70 7.13 16.51 -3.58
C SER A 70 8.33 16.70 -2.63
N ILE A 71 8.86 17.93 -2.54
CA ILE A 71 9.93 18.27 -1.60
C ILE A 71 9.52 17.93 -0.15
N GLU A 72 8.26 18.17 0.20
CA GLU A 72 7.73 17.88 1.54
C GLU A 72 7.68 16.38 1.81
N GLU A 73 7.22 15.57 0.85
CA GLU A 73 7.18 14.11 0.97
C GLU A 73 8.60 13.53 1.09
N ARG A 74 9.54 14.02 0.28
CA ARG A 74 10.96 13.64 0.36
C ARG A 74 11.55 13.99 1.72
N ARG A 75 11.33 15.21 2.23
CA ARG A 75 11.81 15.64 3.56
C ARG A 75 11.18 14.83 4.68
N ALA A 76 9.91 14.43 4.57
CA ALA A 76 9.27 13.57 5.57
C ALA A 76 9.96 12.20 5.67
N ILE A 77 10.33 11.61 4.52
CA ILE A 77 11.07 10.34 4.48
C ILE A 77 12.47 10.51 5.06
N LEU A 78 13.20 11.55 4.65
CA LEU A 78 14.54 11.86 5.18
C LEU A 78 14.52 12.11 6.69
N ARG A 79 13.51 12.83 7.19
CA ARG A 79 13.33 13.08 8.62
C ARG A 79 13.14 11.77 9.38
N LYS A 80 12.33 10.85 8.85
CA LYS A 80 12.15 9.54 9.48
C LYS A 80 13.41 8.69 9.47
N ALA A 81 14.16 8.71 8.37
CA ALA A 81 15.45 8.04 8.28
C ALA A 81 16.44 8.60 9.31
N LEU A 82 16.58 9.93 9.40
CA LEU A 82 17.44 10.58 10.39
C LEU A 82 17.05 10.21 11.82
N GLU A 83 15.77 10.24 12.17
CA GLU A 83 15.27 9.85 13.49
C GLU A 83 15.70 8.41 13.86
N LEU A 84 15.56 7.46 12.94
CA LEU A 84 15.95 6.06 13.13
C LEU A 84 17.46 5.87 13.35
N PHE A 85 18.29 6.75 12.76
CA PHE A 85 19.74 6.73 12.90
C PHE A 85 20.26 7.74 13.93
N GLY A 86 19.42 8.16 14.89
CA GLY A 86 19.85 9.04 15.98
C GLY A 86 20.23 10.45 15.52
N TRP A 87 19.59 10.96 14.48
CA TRP A 87 19.81 12.27 13.87
C TRP A 87 21.21 12.51 13.32
N ASN A 88 21.94 11.44 12.98
CA ASN A 88 23.27 11.53 12.38
C ASN A 88 23.19 11.46 10.85
N PRO A 89 23.32 12.58 10.11
CA PRO A 89 23.23 12.56 8.64
C PRO A 89 24.37 11.80 7.96
N LYS A 90 25.50 11.57 8.65
CA LYS A 90 26.64 10.83 8.10
C LYS A 90 26.35 9.34 7.89
N THR A 91 25.27 8.81 8.46
CA THR A 91 24.86 7.41 8.26
C THR A 91 24.10 7.22 6.95
N LEU A 92 23.68 8.30 6.30
CA LEU A 92 22.89 8.26 5.07
C LEU A 92 23.80 8.27 3.83
N ASN A 93 23.57 7.36 2.89
CA ASN A 93 24.23 7.39 1.59
C ASN A 93 23.56 8.44 0.69
N ILE A 94 24.08 9.66 0.72
CA ILE A 94 23.53 10.81 -0.02
C ILE A 94 23.48 10.56 -1.54
N SER A 95 24.47 9.87 -2.10
CA SER A 95 24.53 9.57 -3.54
C SER A 95 23.40 8.64 -3.98
N GLU A 96 23.14 7.56 -3.23
CA GLU A 96 22.04 6.63 -3.54
C GLU A 96 20.67 7.25 -3.29
N ILE A 97 20.55 8.06 -2.23
CA ILE A 97 19.33 8.81 -1.93
C ILE A 97 19.01 9.79 -3.07
N ALA A 98 19.99 10.56 -3.53
CA ALA A 98 19.84 11.49 -4.64
C ALA A 98 19.38 10.75 -5.92
N ARG A 99 19.96 9.58 -6.20
CA ARG A 99 19.57 8.72 -7.33
C ARG A 99 18.14 8.22 -7.20
N LEU A 100 17.74 7.76 -6.01
CA LEU A 100 16.42 7.23 -5.72
C LEU A 100 15.33 8.30 -5.91
N PHE A 101 15.58 9.52 -5.47
CA PHE A 101 14.64 10.64 -5.62
C PHE A 101 14.79 11.39 -6.96
N ASN A 102 15.68 10.94 -7.85
CA ASN A 102 16.04 11.64 -9.11
C ASN A 102 16.31 13.14 -8.93
N VAL A 103 17.11 13.49 -7.91
CA VAL A 103 17.53 14.86 -7.62
C VAL A 103 19.04 14.97 -7.45
N SER A 104 19.55 16.21 -7.39
CA SER A 104 20.97 16.44 -7.12
C SER A 104 21.34 16.10 -5.66
N ARG A 105 22.60 15.75 -5.42
CA ARG A 105 23.13 15.57 -4.05
C ARG A 105 22.98 16.85 -3.23
N ASP A 106 23.16 18.01 -3.84
CA ASP A 106 23.00 19.31 -3.20
C ASP A 106 21.57 19.55 -2.72
N SER A 107 20.57 19.10 -3.48
CA SER A 107 19.17 19.13 -3.04
C SER A 107 18.96 18.32 -1.76
N ILE A 108 19.57 17.14 -1.66
CA ILE A 108 19.49 16.30 -0.45
C ILE A 108 20.24 16.94 0.72
N TYR A 109 21.40 17.55 0.49
CA TYR A 109 22.12 18.30 1.53
C TYR A 109 21.27 19.45 2.09
N ASN A 110 20.68 20.26 1.20
CA ASN A 110 19.80 21.36 1.60
C ASN A 110 18.56 20.86 2.38
N ASP A 111 17.98 19.74 1.97
CA ASP A 111 16.84 19.15 2.67
C ASP A 111 17.21 18.67 4.07
N ILE A 112 18.36 18.01 4.24
CA ILE A 112 18.86 17.57 5.54
C ILE A 112 19.16 18.77 6.43
N GLU A 113 19.83 19.80 5.90
CA GLU A 113 20.13 21.02 6.64
C GLU A 113 18.86 21.69 7.15
N GLN A 114 17.85 21.79 6.29
CA GLN A 114 16.55 22.37 6.66
C GLN A 114 15.84 21.54 7.73
N ILE A 115 15.84 20.21 7.62
CA ILE A 115 15.26 19.31 8.63
C ILE A 115 15.95 19.48 9.99
N LEU A 116 17.28 19.63 10.02
CA LEU A 116 18.04 19.81 11.24
C LEU A 116 17.76 21.18 11.89
N LYS A 117 17.69 22.26 11.08
CA LYS A 117 17.29 23.59 11.56
C LYS A 117 15.90 23.59 12.18
N GLU A 118 14.94 22.94 11.52
CA GLU A 118 13.56 22.82 12.03
C GLU A 118 13.51 22.05 13.35
N LYS A 119 14.36 21.03 13.53
CA LYS A 119 14.46 20.28 14.78
C LYS A 119 15.04 21.11 15.93
N GLU A 120 16.03 21.97 15.67
CA GLU A 120 16.63 22.83 16.69
C GLU A 120 15.70 23.97 17.14
N ALA A 121 14.71 24.31 16.32
CA ALA A 121 13.71 25.34 16.62
C ALA A 121 12.53 24.83 17.49
N ILE A 122 12.49 23.54 17.82
CA ILE A 122 11.45 22.87 18.64
C ILE A 122 12.05 22.48 19.99
#